data_AF-A0A0F9EAU9-F1
#
_entry.id   AF-A0A0F9EAU9-F1
#
_cell.length_a   1.000
_cell.length_b   1.000
_cell.length_c   1.000
_cell.angle_alpha   90.00
_cell.angle_beta   90.00
_cell.angle_gamma   90.00
#
_symmetry.space_group_name_H-M   'P 1'
#
loop_
_entity.id
_entity.type
_entity.pdbx_description
1 polymer ?
#
loop_
_entity_poly.entity_id
_entity_poly.type
_entity_poly.pdbx_seq_one_letter_code
_entity_poly.pdbx_strand_id
1 'polypeptide(L)' 'MIDNLIHQVERLKNENASQFESSELKKDLGRYAFLTLHRPSNVDDGSTLTGIFQALNEISADSATVFPIHPSTRKMIDKF' A
#
# COMPACT_ATOMS: atom_id res chain seq x y z
N MET A 1 14.26 -9.15 -1.45
CA MET A 1 15.41 -9.59 -2.26
C MET A 1 15.36 -8.86 -3.58
N ILE A 2 16.48 -8.28 -4.00
CA ILE A 2 16.58 -7.55 -5.27
C ILE A 2 16.32 -8.47 -6.48
N ASP A 3 16.65 -9.75 -6.37
CA ASP A 3 16.49 -10.72 -7.47
C ASP A 3 15.03 -10.93 -7.85
N ASN A 4 14.13 -11.06 -6.86
CA ASN A 4 12.69 -11.16 -7.13
C ASN A 4 12.17 -9.86 -7.76
N LEU A 5 12.64 -8.69 -7.31
CA LEU A 5 12.26 -7.42 -7.93
C LEU A 5 12.63 -7.39 -9.42
N ILE A 6 13.88 -7.71 -9.77
CA ILE A 6 14.34 -7.74 -11.17
C ILE A 6 13.58 -8.78 -11.98
N HIS A 7 13.35 -9.97 -11.42
CA HIS A 7 12.56 -11.01 -12.06
C HIS A 7 11.13 -10.55 -12.39
N GLN A 8 10.43 -9.91 -11.45
CA GLN A 8 9.07 -9.40 -11.70
C GLN A 8 9.06 -8.26 -12.71
N VAL A 9 10.06 -7.36 -12.67
CA VAL A 9 10.18 -6.28 -13.65
C VAL A 9 10.30 -6.83 -15.07
N GLU A 10 11.15 -7.84 -15.29
CA GLU A 10 11.27 -8.46 -16.62
C GLU A 10 9.99 -9.17 -17.07
N ARG A 11 9.27 -9.82 -16.16
CA ARG A 11 7.97 -10.43 -16.47
C ARG A 11 6.95 -9.37 -16.91
N LEU A 12 6.85 -8.27 -16.16
CA LEU A 12 5.89 -7.21 -16.41
C LEU A 12 6.07 -6.51 -17.77
N LYS A 13 7.27 -6.56 -18.38
CA LYS A 13 7.50 -6.00 -19.73
C LYS A 13 6.68 -6.70 -20.81
N ASN A 14 6.35 -7.98 -20.61
CA ASN A 14 5.65 -8.81 -21.59
C ASN A 14 4.19 -9.11 -21.20
N GLU A 15 3.74 -8.62 -20.04
CA GLU A 15 2.37 -8.81 -19.57
C GLU A 15 1.49 -7.59 -19.89
N ASN A 16 0.22 -7.84 -20.22
CA ASN A 16 -0.73 -6.76 -20.43
C ASN A 16 -1.27 -6.28 -19.09
N ALA A 17 -0.90 -5.07 -18.68
CA ALA A 17 -1.32 -4.48 -17.41
C ALA A 17 -2.84 -4.40 -17.22
N SER A 18 -3.64 -4.41 -18.31
CA SER A 18 -5.10 -4.41 -18.22
C SER A 18 -5.69 -5.74 -17.74
N GLN A 19 -4.89 -6.81 -17.65
CA GLN A 19 -5.33 -8.11 -17.15
C GLN A 19 -5.31 -8.21 -15.62
N PHE A 20 -4.65 -7.28 -14.92
CA PHE A 20 -4.62 -7.30 -13.46
C PHE A 20 -5.95 -6.83 -12.88
N GLU A 21 -6.42 -7.48 -11.82
CA GLU A 21 -7.64 -7.09 -11.08
C GLU A 21 -7.59 -5.62 -10.60
N SER A 22 -6.39 -5.12 -10.32
CA SER A 22 -6.16 -3.72 -9.92
C SER A 22 -6.25 -2.70 -11.06
N SER A 23 -6.39 -3.12 -12.32
CA SER A 23 -6.37 -2.24 -13.50
C SER A 23 -7.46 -1.18 -13.44
N GLU A 24 -8.71 -1.56 -13.18
CA GLU A 24 -9.84 -0.63 -13.15
C GLU A 24 -9.71 0.37 -12.00
N LEU A 25 -9.35 -0.11 -10.80
CA LEU A 25 -9.07 0.77 -9.66
C LEU A 25 -7.99 1.82 -10.00
N LYS A 26 -6.90 1.43 -10.64
CA LYS A 26 -5.81 2.35 -11.01
C LYS A 26 -6.25 3.41 -12.03
N LYS A 27 -7.10 3.02 -12.99
CA LYS A 27 -7.66 3.95 -13.98
C LYS A 27 -8.58 4.97 -13.31
N ASP A 28 -9.48 4.50 -12.44
CA ASP A 28 -10.46 5.35 -11.75
C ASP A 28 -9.78 6.35 -10.81
N LEU A 29 -8.72 5.93 -10.12
CA LEU A 29 -7.97 6.78 -9.20
C LEU A 29 -7.12 7.84 -9.92
N GLY A 30 -6.69 7.58 -11.16
CA GLY A 30 -5.76 8.43 -11.89
C GLY A 30 -4.44 8.62 -11.14
N ARG A 31 -4.28 9.73 -10.42
CA ARG A 31 -3.11 10.02 -9.58
C ARG A 31 -3.37 9.63 -8.13
N TYR A 32 -2.59 8.68 -7.64
CA TYR A 32 -2.70 8.16 -6.27
C TYR A 32 -1.32 7.94 -5.63
N ALA A 33 -1.29 7.93 -4.31
CA ALA A 33 -0.18 7.44 -3.52
C ALA A 33 -0.31 5.93 -3.29
N PHE A 34 0.79 5.18 -3.38
CA PHE A 34 0.82 3.76 -3.04
C PHE A 34 1.63 3.56 -1.76
N LEU A 35 0.97 3.09 -0.71
CA LEU A 35 1.55 2.91 0.61
C LEU A 35 1.87 1.43 0.86
N THR A 36 3.06 1.18 1.41
CA THR A 36 3.39 -0.10 2.04
C THR A 36 3.75 0.14 3.51
N LEU A 37 2.98 -0.48 4.42
CA LEU A 37 3.14 -0.30 5.87
C LEU A 37 2.96 -1.65 6.58
N HIS A 38 4.07 -2.21 7.04
CA HIS A 38 4.09 -3.52 7.72
C HIS A 38 5.29 -3.71 8.65
N ARG A 39 6.18 -2.71 8.79
CA ARG A 39 7.35 -2.83 9.65
C ARG A 39 6.91 -2.75 11.12
N PRO A 40 7.38 -3.64 12.00
CA PRO A 40 7.05 -3.64 13.43
C PRO A 40 7.15 -2.27 14.10
N SER A 41 8.21 -1.52 13.80
CA SER A 41 8.45 -0.16 14.33
C SER A 41 7.35 0.85 13.97
N ASN A 42 6.48 0.55 13.02
CA ASN A 42 5.40 1.42 12.59
C ASN A 42 4.01 0.89 12.95
N VAL A 43 3.86 -0.41 13.24
CA VAL A 43 2.54 -1.05 13.42
C VAL A 43 2.34 -1.69 14.79
N ASP A 44 3.39 -2.02 15.54
CA ASP A 44 3.27 -2.73 16.83
C ASP A 44 3.01 -1.79 18.01
N ASP A 45 3.17 -0.48 17.82
CA ASP A 45 2.87 0.57 18.82
C ASP A 45 1.64 1.39 18.39
N GLY A 46 0.62 1.42 19.25
CA GLY A 46 -0.66 2.08 18.93
C GLY A 46 -0.55 3.60 18.77
N SER A 47 0.34 4.26 19.51
CA SER A 47 0.53 5.71 19.41
C SER A 47 1.18 6.09 18.08
N THR A 48 2.19 5.33 17.67
CA THR A 48 2.89 5.48 16.38
C THR A 48 1.93 5.19 15.23
N LEU A 49 1.19 4.08 15.30
CA LEU A 49 0.26 3.70 14.25
C LEU A 49 -0.85 4.75 14.08
N THR A 50 -1.41 5.26 15.19
CA THR A 50 -2.41 6.32 15.17
C THR A 50 -1.87 7.60 14.55
N GLY A 51 -0.67 8.03 14.94
CA GLY A 51 -0.03 9.23 14.37
C GLY A 51 0.23 9.09 12.86
N ILE A 52 0.62 7.90 12.40
CA ILE A 52 0.78 7.62 10.96
C ILE A 52 -0.57 7.74 10.25
N PHE A 53 -1.64 7.14 10.77
CA PHE A 53 -2.96 7.24 10.13
C PHE A 53 -3.54 8.66 10.14
N GLN A 54 -3.26 9.45 11.18
CA GLN A 54 -3.65 10.86 11.20
C GLN A 54 -2.97 11.64 10.07
N ALA A 55 -1.65 11.48 9.90
CA ALA A 55 -0.94 12.09 8.78
C ALA A 55 -1.43 11.60 7.41
N LEU A 56 -1.76 10.30 7.29
CA LEU A 56 -2.32 9.74 6.07
C LEU A 56 -3.71 10.28 5.75
N ASN A 57 -4.54 10.58 6.76
CA ASN A 57 -5.84 11.21 6.57
C ASN A 57 -5.69 12.64 6.02
N GLU A 58 -4.71 13.39 6.50
CA GLU A 58 -4.39 14.73 5.96
C GLU A 58 -3.95 14.64 4.49
N ILE A 59 -3.03 13.73 4.17
CA ILE A 59 -2.57 13.52 2.78
C ILE A 59 -3.72 13.05 1.88
N SER A 60 -4.61 12.22 2.41
CA SER A 60 -5.74 11.67 1.66
C SER A 60 -6.82 12.70 1.32
N ALA A 61 -6.78 13.89 1.93
CA ALA A 61 -7.64 15.00 1.55
C ALA A 61 -7.33 15.51 0.12
N ASP A 62 -6.06 15.43 -0.30
CA ASP A 62 -5.59 15.95 -1.60
C ASP A 62 -5.31 14.85 -2.63
N SER A 63 -5.01 13.61 -2.20
CA SER A 63 -4.73 12.50 -3.12
C SER A 63 -5.11 11.14 -2.53
N ALA A 64 -5.80 10.32 -3.32
CA ALA A 64 -6.16 8.97 -2.89
C ALA A 64 -4.93 8.13 -2.53
N THR A 65 -4.99 7.42 -1.40
CA THR A 65 -3.94 6.50 -0.97
C THR A 65 -4.40 5.05 -1.10
N VAL A 66 -3.71 4.27 -1.93
CA VAL A 66 -3.90 2.83 -2.04
C VAL A 66 -2.97 2.14 -1.04
N PHE A 67 -3.56 1.47 -0.05
CA PHE A 67 -2.82 0.77 0.99
C PHE A 67 -3.24 -0.70 1.10
N PRO A 68 -2.50 -1.64 0.48
CA PRO A 68 -2.69 -3.07 0.68
C PRO A 68 -2.28 -3.46 2.10
N ILE A 69 -3.26 -3.85 2.92
CA ILE A 69 -3.05 -4.17 4.33
C ILE A 69 -2.61 -5.64 4.47
N HIS A 70 -1.42 -5.86 5.01
CA HIS A 70 -0.95 -7.20 5.39
C HIS A 70 -1.75 -7.73 6.60
N PRO A 71 -2.02 -9.06 6.72
CA PRO A 71 -2.77 -9.60 7.85
C PRO A 71 -2.22 -9.22 9.24
N SER A 72 -0.89 -9.12 9.37
CA SER A 72 -0.26 -8.66 10.62
C SER A 72 -0.60 -7.20 10.96
N THR A 73 -0.59 -6.31 9.96
CA THR A 73 -0.97 -4.90 10.16
C THR A 73 -2.46 -4.79 10.47
N ARG A 74 -3.33 -5.55 9.79
CA ARG A 74 -4.78 -5.60 10.09
C ARG A 74 -5.03 -5.98 11.55
N LYS A 75 -4.35 -7.02 12.04
CA LYS A 75 -4.45 -7.45 13.43
C LYS A 75 -4.09 -6.33 14.42
N MET A 76 -3.10 -5.48 14.10
CA MET A 76 -2.73 -4.36 14.97
C MET A 76 -3.76 -3.23 14.89
N ILE A 77 -4.31 -2.94 13.70
CA ILE A 77 -5.41 -1.99 13.53
C ILE A 77 -6.63 -2.43 14.33
N ASP A 78 -6.99 -3.71 14.29
CA ASP A 78 -8.16 -4.23 15.02
C ASP A 78 -7.93 -4.26 16.55
N LYS A 79 -6.68 -4.20 16.99
CA LYS A 79 -6.29 -4.27 18.42
C LYS A 79 -6.35 -2.90 19.11
N PHE A 80 -6.08 -1.82 18.38
CA PHE A 80 -5.94 -0.46 18.91
C PHE A 80 -7.15 0.39 18.54
#